data_AF-A0A947AE00-F1
#
_entry.id   AF-A0A947AE00-F1
#
_cell.length_a   1.000
_cell.length_b   1.000
_cell.length_c   1.000
_cell.angle_alpha   90.00
_cell.angle_beta   90.00
_cell.angle_gamma   90.00
#
_symmetry.space_group_name_H-M   'P 1'
#
loop_
_entity.id
_entity.type
_entity.pdbx_description
1 polymer ?
#
loop_
_entity_poly.entity_id
_entity_poly.type
_entity_poly.pdbx_seq_one_letter_code
_entity_poly.pdbx_strand_id
1 'polypeptide(L)'
;MTEEARGRSAEINRTTGETDIKVSLAIDGSGDVSIVTGVPFMDHMLTLFGVHGFFNLTISAKGDTEVDYHHTVEDVGICLGRALASALGDKGGIRRYGMSYVPMDETLVRAVVDISNRPVLHYLAPVPDQKVGTFDTNLAKEFMRAFSQHGGLT
;
A
#
# COMPACT_ATOMS: atom_id res chain seq x y z
N MET A 1 1.60 14.27 -33.18
CA MET A 1 1.09 13.33 -32.17
C MET A 1 1.33 13.98 -30.83
N THR A 2 0.30 14.62 -30.29
CA THR A 2 0.32 15.23 -28.96
C THR A 2 0.44 14.11 -27.93
N GLU A 3 1.47 14.15 -27.08
CA GLU A 3 1.52 13.36 -25.85
C GLU A 3 0.25 13.67 -25.06
N GLU A 4 -0.70 12.74 -25.04
CA GLU A 4 -1.65 12.68 -23.94
C GLU A 4 -0.81 12.57 -22.67
N ALA A 5 -0.96 13.52 -21.75
CA ALA A 5 -0.39 13.43 -20.43
C ALA A 5 -0.87 12.09 -19.83
N ARG A 6 0.01 11.08 -19.83
CA ARG A 6 -0.21 9.84 -19.10
C ARG A 6 -0.51 10.26 -17.67
N GLY A 7 -1.75 10.01 -17.21
CA GLY A 7 -2.13 10.32 -15.83
C GLY A 7 -1.17 9.67 -14.84
N ARG A 8 -1.19 10.11 -13.57
CA ARG A 8 -0.30 9.57 -12.52
C ARG A 8 -0.65 8.12 -12.20
N SER A 9 -0.14 7.20 -13.02
CA SER A 9 -0.41 5.78 -12.92
C SER A 9 0.84 4.93 -13.17
N ALA A 10 0.83 3.71 -12.64
CA ALA A 10 1.90 2.76 -12.81
C ALA A 10 1.41 1.32 -12.66
N GLU A 11 2.10 0.41 -13.33
CA GLU A 11 1.93 -1.03 -13.19
C GLU A 11 3.24 -1.66 -12.77
N ILE A 12 3.19 -2.54 -11.77
CA ILE A 12 4.33 -3.28 -11.24
C ILE A 12 3.98 -4.77 -11.29
N ASN A 13 4.88 -5.56 -11.88
CA ASN A 13 4.84 -7.01 -11.83
C ASN A 13 6.12 -7.50 -11.16
N ARG A 14 6.01 -8.38 -10.16
CA ARG A 14 7.15 -8.96 -9.45
C ARG A 14 6.86 -10.42 -9.12
N THR A 15 7.79 -11.28 -9.48
CA THR A 15 7.73 -12.71 -9.19
C THR A 15 9.00 -13.14 -8.47
N THR A 16 8.86 -13.90 -7.39
CA THR A 16 9.93 -14.54 -6.61
C THR A 16 9.65 -16.04 -6.48
N GLY A 17 10.44 -16.75 -5.67
CA GLY A 17 10.12 -18.13 -5.30
C GLY A 17 8.93 -18.25 -4.34
N GLU A 18 8.58 -17.16 -3.64
CA GLU A 18 7.54 -17.13 -2.61
C GLU A 18 6.24 -16.49 -3.13
N THR A 19 6.34 -15.48 -4.01
CA THR A 19 5.18 -14.69 -4.46
C THR A 19 5.18 -14.38 -5.96
N ASP A 20 3.99 -14.20 -6.53
CA ASP A 20 3.75 -13.61 -7.84
C ASP A 20 2.70 -12.50 -7.72
N ILE A 21 3.10 -11.25 -7.96
CA ILE A 21 2.32 -10.05 -7.63
C ILE A 21 2.24 -9.11 -8.82
N LYS A 22 1.03 -8.63 -9.07
CA LYS A 22 0.71 -7.58 -10.04
C LYS A 22 -0.06 -6.47 -9.35
N VAL A 23 0.44 -5.25 -9.47
CA VAL A 23 -0.21 -4.03 -8.96
C VAL A 23 -0.41 -3.06 -10.11
N SER A 24 -1.62 -2.53 -10.26
CA SER A 24 -1.93 -1.37 -11.11
C SER A 24 -2.51 -0.28 -10.22
N LEU A 25 -1.92 0.92 -10.27
CA LEU A 25 -2.30 2.06 -9.45
C LEU A 25 -2.50 3.29 -10.35
N ALA A 26 -3.60 4.00 -10.15
CA ALA A 26 -3.80 5.37 -10.61
C ALA A 26 -4.07 6.28 -9.39
N ILE A 27 -3.23 7.28 -9.20
CA ILE A 27 -3.31 8.22 -8.06
C ILE A 27 -4.52 9.14 -8.18
N ASP A 28 -4.83 9.58 -9.40
CA ASP A 28 -5.97 10.47 -9.69
C ASP A 28 -7.18 9.62 -10.11
N GLY A 29 -7.70 8.82 -9.19
CA GLY A 29 -8.80 7.87 -9.44
C GLY A 29 -10.15 8.29 -8.86
N SER A 30 -11.10 7.36 -8.95
CA SER A 30 -12.46 7.43 -8.40
C SER A 30 -12.66 6.56 -7.17
N GLY A 31 -11.63 5.79 -6.76
CA GLY A 31 -11.76 4.77 -5.72
C GLY A 31 -12.21 3.41 -6.26
N ASP A 32 -11.96 3.12 -7.55
CA ASP A 32 -12.28 1.81 -8.14
C ASP A 32 -11.22 0.78 -7.74
N VAL A 33 -11.62 -0.23 -6.97
CA VAL A 33 -10.69 -1.15 -6.32
C VAL A 33 -11.02 -2.62 -6.62
N SER A 34 -9.99 -3.41 -6.94
CA SER A 34 -10.06 -4.86 -7.14
C SER A 34 -8.85 -5.53 -6.52
N ILE A 35 -9.04 -6.21 -5.39
CA ILE A 35 -7.94 -6.78 -4.59
C ILE A 35 -8.16 -8.27 -4.39
N VAL A 36 -7.16 -9.07 -4.76
CA VAL A 36 -7.11 -10.50 -4.50
C VAL A 36 -5.68 -10.85 -4.11
N THR A 37 -5.41 -10.99 -2.81
CA THR A 37 -4.04 -11.29 -2.33
C THR A 37 -3.89 -12.70 -1.77
N GLY A 38 -5.00 -13.38 -1.49
CA GLY A 38 -5.00 -14.61 -0.70
C GLY A 38 -4.96 -14.37 0.82
N VAL A 39 -4.93 -13.10 1.25
CA VAL A 39 -4.95 -12.68 2.67
C VAL A 39 -6.21 -11.83 2.92
N PRO A 40 -7.35 -12.43 3.33
CA PRO A 40 -8.65 -11.75 3.31
C PRO A 40 -8.73 -10.45 4.12
N PHE A 41 -8.06 -10.38 5.28
CA PHE A 41 -8.02 -9.16 6.08
C PHE A 41 -7.24 -8.04 5.37
N MET A 42 -6.14 -8.38 4.69
CA MET A 42 -5.37 -7.42 3.91
C MET A 42 -6.15 -6.94 2.69
N ASP A 43 -6.91 -7.83 2.02
CA ASP A 43 -7.81 -7.44 0.92
C ASP A 43 -8.79 -6.36 1.36
N HIS A 44 -9.38 -6.53 2.55
CA HIS A 44 -10.26 -5.52 3.14
C HIS A 44 -9.53 -4.20 3.42
N MET A 45 -8.34 -4.23 4.04
CA MET A 45 -7.56 -3.04 4.35
C MET A 45 -7.13 -2.28 3.08
N LEU A 46 -6.68 -2.98 2.04
CA LEU A 46 -6.28 -2.38 0.77
C LEU A 46 -7.48 -1.83 -0.02
N THR A 47 -8.66 -2.43 0.14
CA THR A 47 -9.91 -1.88 -0.38
C THR A 47 -10.21 -0.53 0.26
N LEU A 48 -10.15 -0.43 1.59
CA LEU A 48 -10.33 0.84 2.30
C LEU A 48 -9.27 1.88 1.90
N PHE A 49 -8.01 1.46 1.74
CA PHE A 49 -6.92 2.32 1.28
C PHE A 49 -7.21 2.94 -0.09
N GLY A 50 -7.66 2.13 -1.07
CA GLY A 50 -7.99 2.64 -2.40
C GLY A 50 -9.21 3.56 -2.39
N VAL A 51 -10.28 3.16 -1.70
CA VAL A 51 -11.54 3.93 -1.63
C VAL A 51 -11.33 5.30 -0.96
N HIS A 52 -10.69 5.33 0.22
CA HIS A 52 -10.50 6.58 0.96
C HIS A 52 -9.31 7.42 0.47
N GLY A 53 -8.40 6.81 -0.30
CA GLY A 53 -7.35 7.52 -1.04
C GLY A 53 -7.79 8.09 -2.38
N PHE A 54 -9.01 7.74 -2.86
CA PHE A 54 -9.49 8.01 -4.22
C PHE A 54 -8.55 7.42 -5.29
N PHE A 55 -7.94 6.27 -5.01
CA PHE A 55 -7.07 5.58 -5.95
C PHE A 55 -7.86 4.56 -6.75
N ASN A 56 -7.56 4.45 -8.04
CA ASN A 56 -7.93 3.27 -8.79
C ASN A 56 -6.83 2.23 -8.59
N LEU A 57 -7.17 1.10 -7.96
CA LEU A 57 -6.19 0.15 -7.44
C LEU A 57 -6.60 -1.28 -7.79
N THR A 58 -5.76 -1.98 -8.55
CA THR A 58 -5.87 -3.42 -8.78
C THR A 58 -4.65 -4.12 -8.20
N ILE A 59 -4.87 -5.13 -7.36
CA ILE A 59 -3.81 -5.99 -6.82
C ILE A 59 -4.22 -7.44 -7.02
N SER A 60 -3.35 -8.21 -7.68
CA SER A 60 -3.42 -9.66 -7.76
C SER A 60 -2.14 -10.21 -7.18
N ALA A 61 -2.23 -11.03 -6.13
CA ALA A 61 -1.09 -11.70 -5.54
C ALA A 61 -1.40 -13.19 -5.34
N LYS A 62 -0.38 -14.00 -5.59
CA LYS A 62 -0.33 -15.40 -5.21
C LYS A 62 0.96 -15.61 -4.42
N GLY A 63 0.86 -15.92 -3.13
CA GLY A 63 1.99 -16.26 -2.30
C GLY A 63 1.86 -17.64 -1.65
N ASP A 64 2.90 -18.05 -0.94
CA ASP A 64 3.02 -19.27 -0.14
C ASP A 64 2.25 -19.18 1.20
N THR A 65 0.99 -18.77 1.13
CA THR A 65 0.11 -18.52 2.29
C THR A 65 -0.12 -19.72 3.21
N GLU A 66 0.25 -20.93 2.76
CA GLU A 66 0.29 -22.16 3.56
C GLU A 66 1.43 -22.20 4.58
N VAL A 67 2.49 -21.40 4.38
CA VAL A 67 3.59 -21.20 5.34
C VAL A 67 3.13 -20.21 6.40
N ASP A 68 2.93 -18.95 5.98
CA ASP A 68 2.26 -17.88 6.71
C ASP A 68 1.90 -16.72 5.74
N TYR A 69 1.46 -15.57 6.25
CA TYR A 69 1.13 -14.41 5.40
C TYR A 69 2.29 -13.42 5.20
N HIS A 70 3.46 -13.66 5.79
CA HIS A 70 4.55 -12.69 5.84
C HIS A 70 5.03 -12.28 4.45
N HIS A 71 5.43 -13.24 3.61
CA HIS A 71 5.97 -12.95 2.28
C HIS A 71 4.94 -12.22 1.42
N THR A 72 3.69 -12.68 1.44
CA THR A 72 2.61 -12.04 0.66
C THR A 72 2.38 -10.59 1.10
N VAL A 73 2.30 -10.35 2.41
CA VAL A 73 2.03 -9.01 2.96
C VAL A 73 3.20 -8.05 2.70
N GLU A 74 4.43 -8.49 2.95
CA GLU A 74 5.63 -7.70 2.69
C GLU A 74 5.73 -7.36 1.19
N ASP A 75 5.65 -8.37 0.32
CA ASP A 75 5.88 -8.20 -1.10
C ASP A 75 4.78 -7.38 -1.79
N VAL A 76 3.53 -7.44 -1.30
CA VAL A 76 2.47 -6.51 -1.74
C VAL A 76 2.83 -5.07 -1.33
N GLY A 77 3.34 -4.86 -0.11
CA GLY A 77 3.86 -3.57 0.34
C GLY A 77 5.00 -3.04 -0.55
N ILE A 78 5.95 -3.90 -0.93
CA ILE A 78 7.04 -3.58 -1.87
C ILE A 78 6.46 -3.13 -3.22
N CYS A 79 5.57 -3.94 -3.81
CA CYS A 79 5.03 -3.67 -5.14
C CYS A 79 4.17 -2.41 -5.18
N LEU A 80 3.32 -2.21 -4.17
CA LEU A 80 2.50 -1.02 -4.05
C LEU A 80 3.33 0.25 -3.81
N GLY A 81 4.37 0.16 -2.99
CA GLY A 81 5.33 1.27 -2.81
C GLY A 81 6.00 1.67 -4.13
N ARG A 82 6.49 0.68 -4.89
CA ARG A 82 7.09 0.92 -6.22
C ARG A 82 6.09 1.51 -7.22
N ALA A 83 4.83 1.07 -7.18
CA ALA A 83 3.78 1.59 -8.04
C ALA A 83 3.51 3.06 -7.71
N LEU A 84 3.39 3.41 -6.43
CA LEU A 84 3.21 4.79 -5.99
C LEU A 84 4.40 5.67 -6.39
N ALA A 85 5.63 5.24 -6.14
CA ALA A 85 6.82 5.99 -6.51
C ALA A 85 6.89 6.25 -8.03
N SER A 86 6.58 5.23 -8.84
CA SER A 86 6.54 5.34 -10.30
C SER A 86 5.43 6.28 -10.77
N ALA A 87 4.22 6.16 -10.22
CA ALA A 87 3.07 6.98 -10.58
C ALA A 87 3.24 8.47 -10.17
N LEU A 88 4.01 8.75 -9.12
CA LEU A 88 4.35 10.11 -8.69
C LEU A 88 5.38 10.81 -9.59
N GLY A 89 6.13 10.08 -10.41
CA GLY A 89 7.11 10.63 -11.34
C GLY A 89 8.17 11.50 -10.65
N ASP A 90 8.36 12.71 -11.17
CA ASP A 90 9.34 13.69 -10.65
C ASP A 90 8.92 14.37 -9.34
N LYS A 91 7.68 14.11 -8.88
CA LYS A 91 7.07 14.70 -7.67
C LYS A 91 6.96 16.23 -7.74
N GLY A 92 6.99 16.81 -8.94
CA GLY A 92 6.78 18.24 -9.15
C GLY A 92 5.33 18.67 -8.87
N GLY A 93 5.15 19.82 -8.24
CA GLY A 93 3.82 20.45 -8.08
C GLY A 93 2.85 19.77 -7.10
N ILE A 94 3.25 18.70 -6.41
CA ILE A 94 2.42 18.06 -5.37
C ILE A 94 2.48 18.82 -4.04
N ARG A 95 1.49 18.61 -3.17
CA ARG A 95 1.49 19.17 -1.80
C ARG A 95 2.65 18.69 -0.93
N ARG A 96 3.23 17.53 -1.27
CA ARG A 96 4.34 16.83 -0.60
C ARG A 96 4.01 16.31 0.80
N TYR A 97 3.48 17.16 1.66
CA TYR A 97 3.07 16.83 3.02
C TYR A 97 1.56 16.60 3.11
N GLY A 98 1.17 15.58 3.86
CA GLY A 98 -0.23 15.28 4.14
C GLY A 98 -0.40 14.72 5.55
N MET A 99 -1.56 14.96 6.14
CA MET A 99 -1.96 14.31 7.37
C MET A 99 -3.46 14.02 7.37
N SER A 100 -3.86 12.96 8.07
CA SER A 100 -5.26 12.63 8.31
C SER A 100 -5.43 11.98 9.68
N TYR A 101 -6.58 12.24 10.30
CA TYR A 101 -7.07 11.52 11.47
C TYR A 101 -8.30 10.71 11.05
N VAL A 102 -8.32 9.43 11.41
CA VAL A 102 -9.42 8.52 11.06
C VAL A 102 -9.92 7.83 12.34
N PRO A 103 -11.16 8.08 12.76
CA PRO A 103 -11.79 7.36 13.86
C PRO A 103 -12.48 6.07 13.36
N MET A 104 -12.52 5.06 14.23
CA MET A 104 -13.37 3.88 14.10
C MET A 104 -13.79 3.45 15.51
N ASP A 105 -15.07 3.63 15.82
CA ASP A 105 -15.62 3.48 17.18
C ASP A 105 -14.78 4.23 18.24
N GLU A 106 -14.27 3.55 19.26
CA GLU A 106 -13.40 4.14 20.30
C GLU A 106 -11.95 4.40 19.86
N THR A 107 -11.55 3.89 18.68
CA THR A 107 -10.17 3.99 18.18
C THR A 107 -9.97 5.26 17.34
N LEU A 108 -8.81 5.89 17.48
CA LEU A 108 -8.37 7.02 16.66
C LEU A 108 -6.94 6.80 16.15
N VAL A 109 -6.74 6.89 14.83
CA VAL A 109 -5.43 6.78 14.19
C VAL A 109 -5.07 8.09 13.47
N ARG A 110 -3.78 8.43 13.47
CA ARG A 110 -3.19 9.52 12.68
C ARG A 110 -2.14 8.98 11.73
N ALA A 111 -2.26 9.35 10.45
CA ALA A 111 -1.19 9.19 9.47
C ALA A 111 -0.64 10.56 9.07
N VAL A 112 0.69 10.67 8.97
CA VAL A 112 1.41 11.85 8.47
C VAL A 112 2.41 11.35 7.44
N VAL A 113 2.48 12.00 6.27
CA VAL A 113 3.31 11.58 5.16
C VAL A 113 4.13 12.75 4.62
N ASP A 114 5.43 12.56 4.41
CA ASP A 114 6.29 13.39 3.55
C ASP A 114 6.76 12.57 2.35
N ILE A 115 6.36 12.99 1.15
CA ILE A 115 6.82 12.38 -0.11
C ILE A 115 8.24 12.91 -0.39
N SER A 116 9.23 12.28 0.23
CA SER A 116 10.53 12.90 0.50
C SER A 116 11.73 12.25 -0.20
N ASN A 117 11.57 11.02 -0.70
CA ASN A 117 12.68 10.12 -1.09
C ASN A 117 13.66 9.80 0.06
N ARG A 118 13.25 9.99 1.32
CA ARG A 118 13.99 9.59 2.51
C ARG A 118 13.16 8.54 3.27
N PRO A 119 13.28 7.26 2.90
CA PRO A 119 12.41 6.22 3.41
C PRO A 119 12.60 6.03 4.92
N VAL A 120 11.55 6.30 5.69
CA VAL A 120 11.52 6.10 7.14
C VAL A 120 10.08 5.74 7.53
N LEU A 121 9.92 4.76 8.43
CA LEU A 121 8.64 4.50 9.08
C LEU A 121 8.76 4.80 10.58
N HIS A 122 7.96 5.74 11.07
CA HIS A 122 7.68 5.85 12.50
C HIS A 122 6.30 5.27 12.81
N TYR A 123 6.27 4.11 13.49
CA TYR A 123 5.05 3.37 13.78
C TYR A 123 4.79 3.33 15.29
N LEU A 124 3.89 4.20 15.75
CA LEU A 124 3.49 4.32 17.16
C LEU A 124 2.01 3.91 17.33
N ALA A 125 1.71 2.65 17.04
CA ALA A 125 0.41 2.06 17.33
C ALA A 125 0.61 0.93 18.36
N PRO A 126 -0.01 1.01 19.55
CA PRO A 126 0.13 0.02 20.61
C PRO A 126 -0.78 -1.19 20.35
N VAL A 127 -0.70 -1.78 19.15
CA VAL A 127 -1.44 -2.99 18.80
C VAL A 127 -0.62 -4.18 19.33
N PRO A 128 -1.18 -5.04 20.20
CA PRO A 128 -0.46 -6.20 20.70
C PRO A 128 -0.25 -7.23 19.59
N ASP A 129 0.83 -8.01 19.69
CA ASP A 129 1.08 -9.12 18.77
C ASP A 129 0.03 -10.22 18.97
N GLN A 130 -0.99 -10.22 18.12
CA GLN A 130 -2.11 -11.16 18.15
C GLN A 130 -2.67 -11.39 16.74
N LYS A 131 -3.73 -12.20 16.63
CA LYS A 131 -4.49 -12.39 15.39
C LYS A 131 -5.81 -11.65 15.38
N VAL A 132 -6.19 -11.13 14.21
CA VAL A 132 -7.56 -10.70 13.88
C VAL A 132 -8.07 -11.63 12.79
N GLY A 133 -8.96 -12.55 13.15
CA GLY A 133 -9.29 -13.69 12.30
C GLY A 133 -8.04 -14.55 12.08
N THR A 134 -7.57 -14.65 10.84
CA THR A 134 -6.34 -15.38 10.49
C THR A 134 -5.11 -14.49 10.38
N PHE A 135 -5.27 -13.17 10.38
CA PHE A 135 -4.20 -12.21 10.10
C PHE A 135 -3.40 -11.85 11.36
N ASP A 136 -2.09 -12.00 11.29
CA ASP A 136 -1.16 -11.58 12.33
C ASP A 136 -0.99 -10.05 12.32
N THR A 137 -1.40 -9.40 13.40
CA THR A 137 -1.46 -7.92 13.52
C THR A 137 -0.11 -7.22 13.36
N ASN A 138 0.99 -7.89 13.68
CA ASN A 138 2.34 -7.38 13.47
C ASN A 138 2.67 -7.16 11.98
N LEU A 139 2.03 -7.92 11.07
CA LEU A 139 2.25 -7.80 9.62
C LEU A 139 1.78 -6.45 9.06
N ALA A 140 0.86 -5.75 9.74
CA ALA A 140 0.48 -4.39 9.37
C ALA A 140 1.69 -3.43 9.42
N LYS A 141 2.57 -3.60 10.43
CA LYS A 141 3.80 -2.82 10.54
C LYS A 141 4.81 -3.19 9.46
N GLU A 142 4.94 -4.48 9.14
CA GLU A 142 5.83 -4.96 8.05
C GLU A 142 5.37 -4.41 6.69
N PHE A 143 4.08 -4.46 6.39
CA PHE A 143 3.49 -3.86 5.21
C PHE A 143 3.84 -2.37 5.10
N MET A 144 3.59 -1.58 6.15
CA MET A 144 3.85 -0.13 6.16
C MET A 144 5.35 0.17 6.00
N ARG A 145 6.21 -0.71 6.50
CA ARG A 145 7.67 -0.57 6.36
C ARG A 145 8.08 -0.79 4.91
N ALA A 146 7.63 -1.88 4.29
CA ALA A 146 7.90 -2.17 2.89
C ALA A 146 7.35 -1.06 1.98
N PHE A 147 6.11 -0.62 2.22
CA PHE A 147 5.45 0.43 1.45
C PHE A 147 6.18 1.78 1.54
N SER A 148 6.51 2.25 2.74
CA SER A 148 7.25 3.52 2.93
C SER A 148 8.66 3.46 2.33
N GLN A 149 9.35 2.33 2.50
CA GLN A 149 10.69 2.12 1.95
C GLN A 149 10.71 2.18 0.43
N HIS A 150 9.79 1.46 -0.22
CA HIS A 150 9.74 1.39 -1.67
C HIS A 150 8.96 2.53 -2.34
N GLY A 151 8.13 3.26 -1.59
CA GLY A 151 7.48 4.50 -2.03
C GLY A 151 8.35 5.75 -1.88
N GLY A 152 9.45 5.67 -1.15
CA GLY A 152 10.29 6.82 -0.81
C GLY A 152 9.54 7.84 0.06
N LEU A 153 8.85 7.33 1.08
CA LEU A 153 8.00 8.10 2.00
C LEU A 153 8.63 8.17 3.39
N THR A 154 8.39 9.27 4.08
CA THR A 154 8.51 9.37 5.54
C THR A 154 7.12 9.40 6.16
#